data_AF-S9P2Q6-F1
#
_entry.id   AF-S9P2Q6-F1
#
_cell.length_a   1.000
_cell.length_b   1.000
_cell.length_c   1.000
_cell.angle_alpha   90.00
_cell.angle_beta   90.00
_cell.angle_gamma   90.00
#
_symmetry.space_group_name_H-M   'P 1'
#
loop_
_entity.id
_entity.type
_entity.pdbx_description
1 polymer ?
#
loop_
_entity_poly.entity_id
_entity_poly.type
_entity_poly.pdbx_seq_one_letter_code
_entity_poly.pdbx_strand_id
1 'polypeptide(L)' 'MDTADAGQSVLARPLPREPFKGQKRPPCHRYAEVELVGACWLPHELKAPCPDVLYEHQDKCYSPAFSAKQPPSSLGQ' A
#
# COMPACT_ATOMS: atom_id res chain seq x y z
N MET A 1 21.68 0.67 -34.64
CA MET A 1 20.27 1.09 -34.55
C MET A 1 19.88 0.95 -33.10
N ASP A 2 19.87 2.09 -32.41
CA ASP A 2 19.29 2.26 -31.09
C ASP A 2 17.86 1.72 -31.06
N THR A 3 17.64 0.73 -30.20
CA THR A 3 16.32 0.51 -29.62
C THR A 3 16.54 0.35 -28.13
N ALA A 4 16.94 1.45 -27.49
CA ALA A 4 16.56 1.66 -26.11
C ALA A 4 15.04 1.74 -26.12
N ASP A 5 14.38 0.59 -25.94
CA ASP A 5 13.01 0.55 -25.48
C ASP A 5 12.99 1.33 -24.18
N ALA A 6 12.61 2.61 -24.30
CA ALA A 6 12.28 3.47 -23.19
C ALA A 6 11.00 2.89 -22.60
N GLY A 7 11.14 1.72 -21.94
CA GLY A 7 10.17 1.19 -21.01
C GLY A 7 9.88 2.33 -20.07
N GLN A 8 8.68 2.89 -20.23
CA GLN A 8 8.22 4.05 -19.51
C GLN A 8 8.56 3.81 -18.05
N SER A 9 9.52 4.56 -17.53
CA SER A 9 9.92 4.46 -16.13
C SER A 9 8.72 5.00 -15.35
N VAL A 10 7.76 4.13 -15.08
CA VAL A 10 6.67 4.40 -14.15
C VAL A 10 7.40 4.79 -12.88
N LEU A 11 7.39 6.08 -12.57
CA LEU A 11 8.08 6.63 -11.42
C LEU A 11 7.45 5.95 -10.21
N ALA A 12 8.14 4.94 -9.68
CA ALA A 12 7.65 4.16 -8.57
C ALA A 12 7.36 5.10 -7.40
N ARG A 13 6.16 5.01 -6.83
CA ARG A 13 5.75 5.91 -5.78
C ARG A 13 6.44 5.49 -4.48
N PRO A 14 7.33 6.30 -3.89
CA PRO A 14 7.99 5.90 -2.65
C PRO A 14 6.98 5.84 -1.51
N LEU A 15 7.22 4.95 -0.55
CA LEU A 15 6.46 4.92 0.70
C LEU A 15 6.47 6.32 1.38
N PRO A 16 5.31 6.84 1.83
CA PRO A 16 5.24 8.13 2.51
C PRO A 16 5.97 8.09 3.86
N ARG A 17 6.35 9.26 4.38
CA ARG A 17 7.01 9.40 5.70
C ARG A 17 6.04 9.39 6.89
N GLU A 18 4.76 9.53 6.62
CA GLU A 18 3.69 9.52 7.62
C GLU A 18 2.48 8.77 7.07
N PRO A 19 1.65 8.15 7.92
CA PRO A 19 0.43 7.48 7.47
C PRO A 19 -0.60 8.43 6.88
N PHE A 20 -1.36 7.91 5.92
CA PHE A 20 -2.49 8.66 5.37
C PHE A 20 -3.58 8.87 6.41
N LYS A 21 -4.36 9.94 6.23
CA LYS A 21 -5.55 10.19 7.04
C LYS A 21 -6.51 9.00 6.96
N GLY A 22 -6.79 8.39 8.11
CA GLY A 22 -7.69 7.23 8.22
C GLY A 22 -7.05 5.89 7.88
N GLN A 23 -5.76 5.84 7.52
CA GLN A 23 -5.04 4.58 7.34
C GLN A 23 -5.05 3.81 8.65
N LYS A 24 -5.24 2.49 8.56
CA LYS A 24 -5.26 1.61 9.71
C LYS A 24 -3.92 1.70 10.44
N ARG A 25 -3.97 2.01 11.72
CA ARG A 25 -2.81 1.94 12.64
C ARG A 25 -2.72 0.54 13.24
N PRO A 26 -1.55 0.13 13.76
CA PRO A 26 -1.43 -1.12 14.52
C PRO A 26 -2.52 -1.24 15.60
N PRO A 27 -3.02 -2.47 15.89
CA PRO A 27 -2.50 -3.76 15.41
C PRO A 27 -2.90 -4.11 13.96
N CYS A 28 -1.91 -4.56 13.19
CA CYS A 28 -2.11 -5.01 11.82
C CYS A 28 -2.68 -6.43 11.77
N HIS A 29 -3.45 -6.75 10.73
CA HIS A 29 -4.00 -8.09 10.52
C HIS A 29 -2.86 -9.05 10.28
N ARG A 30 -2.68 -9.99 11.22
CA ARG A 30 -1.63 -11.01 11.16
C ARG A 30 -1.67 -11.74 9.81
N TYR A 31 -0.50 -11.96 9.22
CA TYR A 31 -0.28 -12.62 7.91
C TYR A 31 -0.74 -11.84 6.66
N ALA A 32 -1.66 -10.89 6.79
CA ALA A 32 -2.14 -10.08 5.66
C ALA A 32 -1.46 -8.72 5.58
N GLU A 33 -1.08 -8.13 6.71
CA GLU A 33 -0.56 -6.77 6.79
C GLU A 33 0.79 -6.72 7.52
N VAL A 34 1.62 -5.76 7.14
CA VAL A 34 2.86 -5.41 7.84
C VAL A 34 2.79 -3.98 8.37
N GLU A 35 3.48 -3.72 9.47
CA GLU A 35 3.63 -2.36 9.97
C GLU A 35 4.79 -1.66 9.25
N LEU A 36 4.50 -0.56 8.56
CA LEU A 36 5.48 0.34 7.98
C LEU A 36 5.06 1.79 8.28
N VAL A 37 6.02 2.59 8.75
CA VAL A 37 5.81 4.03 9.02
C VAL A 37 4.66 4.25 10.03
N GLY A 38 4.51 3.34 10.99
CA GLY A 38 3.47 3.41 12.03
C GLY A 38 2.04 3.20 11.51
N ALA A 39 1.85 2.56 10.35
CA ALA A 39 0.56 2.14 9.83
C ALA A 39 0.63 0.76 9.18
N CYS A 40 -0.54 0.18 8.90
CA CYS A 40 -0.67 -1.12 8.28
C CYS A 40 -0.68 -1.02 6.75
N TRP A 41 0.08 -1.93 6.14
CA TRP A 41 0.28 -2.03 4.70
C TRP A 41 0.08 -3.46 4.24
N LEU A 42 -0.58 -3.62 3.09
CA LEU A 42 -0.77 -4.89 2.42
C LEU A 42 0.42 -5.11 1.46
N PRO A 43 1.26 -6.14 1.67
CA PRO A 43 2.30 -6.49 0.71
C PRO A 43 1.67 -7.06 -0.57
N HIS A 44 2.20 -6.66 -1.71
CA HIS A 44 1.89 -7.27 -3.00
C HIS A 44 2.99 -8.28 -3.38
N GLU A 45 2.64 -9.28 -4.18
CA GLU A 45 3.63 -10.24 -4.73
C GLU A 45 4.59 -9.61 -5.76
N LEU A 46 4.27 -8.40 -6.23
CA LEU A 46 5.09 -7.67 -7.19
C LEU A 46 6.36 -7.14 -6.52
N LYS A 47 7.45 -7.20 -7.26
CA LYS A 47 8.70 -6.51 -6.93
C LYS A 47 8.81 -5.21 -7.72
N ALA A 48 9.64 -4.30 -7.24
CA ALA A 48 9.99 -3.08 -7.94
C ALA A 48 10.46 -3.33 -9.38
N PRO A 49 10.20 -2.41 -10.34
CA PRO A 49 9.48 -1.15 -10.18
C PRO A 49 7.97 -1.37 -10.01
N CYS A 50 7.39 -0.72 -9.01
CA CYS A 50 5.96 -0.84 -8.72
C CYS A 50 5.12 0.00 -9.71
N PRO A 51 3.93 -0.47 -10.13
CA PRO A 51 2.99 0.36 -10.87
C PRO A 51 2.57 1.58 -10.03
N ASP A 52 2.11 2.64 -10.69
CA ASP A 52 1.73 3.92 -10.08
C ASP A 52 0.58 3.84 -9.06
N VAL A 53 -0.15 2.72 -9.01
CA VAL A 53 -1.17 2.45 -7.99
C VAL A 53 -0.60 1.89 -6.67
N LEU A 54 0.65 1.43 -6.66
CA LEU A 54 1.32 0.85 -5.50
C LEU A 54 2.46 1.75 -4.99
N TYR A 55 2.84 1.52 -3.73
CA TYR A 55 3.98 2.18 -3.10
C TYR A 55 5.16 1.24 -2.98
N GLU A 56 6.35 1.72 -3.33
CA GLU A 56 7.58 0.97 -3.27
C GLU A 56 8.31 1.17 -1.94
N HIS A 57 8.77 0.06 -1.36
CA HIS A 57 9.65 0.05 -0.20
C HIS A 57 10.53 -1.20 -0.22
N GLN A 58 11.85 -1.03 -0.20
CA GLN A 58 12.82 -2.15 -0.17
C GLN A 58 12.54 -3.20 -1.27
N ASP A 59 12.46 -2.75 -2.53
CA ASP A 59 12.21 -3.58 -3.73
C ASP A 59 10.86 -4.33 -3.76
N LYS A 60 9.91 -3.97 -2.89
CA LYS A 60 8.58 -4.56 -2.79
C LYS A 60 7.49 -3.52 -2.95
N CYS A 61 6.31 -3.97 -3.38
CA CYS A 61 5.15 -3.13 -3.61
C CYS A 61 4.08 -3.29 -2.51
N TYR A 62 3.44 -2.18 -2.13
CA TYR A 62 2.49 -2.14 -1.03
C TYR A 62 1.25 -1.30 -1.33
N SER A 63 0.12 -1.71 -0.77
CA SER A 63 -1.11 -0.92 -0.71
C SER A 63 -1.39 -0.47 0.74
N PRO A 64 -1.84 0.77 0.97
CA PRO A 64 -2.23 1.21 2.30
C PRO A 64 -3.48 0.45 2.77
N ALA A 65 -3.45 -0.09 4.00
CA ALA A 65 -4.62 -0.73 4.59
C ALA A 65 -5.52 0.31 5.28
N PHE A 66 -6.82 0.26 5.02
CA PHE A 66 -7.82 1.08 5.69
C PHE A 66 -8.80 0.17 6.42
N SER A 67 -9.32 0.62 7.57
CA SER A 67 -10.40 -0.10 8.24
C SER A 67 -11.65 -0.09 7.35
N ALA A 68 -12.32 -1.23 7.24
CA ALA A 68 -13.63 -1.28 6.60
C ALA A 68 -14.56 -0.28 7.30
N LYS A 69 -15.36 0.46 6.53
CA LYS A 69 -16.48 1.21 7.13
C LYS A 69 -17.37 0.18 7.82
N GLN A 70 -17.60 0.35 9.12
CA GLN A 70 -18.57 -0.49 9.81
C GLN A 70 -19.92 -0.32 9.09
N PRO A 71 -20.64 -1.42 8.78
CA PRO A 71 -22.00 -1.30 8.31
C PRO A 71 -22.80 -0.53 9.34
N PRO A 72 -23.81 0.27 8.94
CA PRO A 72 -24.67 0.95 9.88
C PRO A 72 -25.28 -0.11 10.82
N SER A 73 -25.05 0.03 12.12
CA SER A 73 -25.71 -0.82 13.11
C SER A 73 -27.18 -0.41 13.14
N SER A 74 -28.08 -1.29 12.70
CA SER A 74 -29.49 -1.15 13.03
C SER A 74 -29.61 -1.22 14.55
N LEU A 75 -29.89 -0.08 15.20
CA LEU A 75 -30.38 -0.08 16.57
C LEU A 75 -31.69 -0.86 16.58
N GLY A 76 -31.70 -2.00 17.26
CA GLY A 76 -32.83 -2.91 17.34
C GLY A 76 -34.12 -2.19 17.77
N GLN A 77 -35.23 -2.61 17.18
CA GLN A 77 -36.59 -2.22 17.52
C GLN A 77 -37.11 -3.09 18.67
#